data_AF-A0A1M7ZKH7-F1
#
_entry.id   AF-A0A1M7ZKH7-F1
#
_cell.length_a   1.000
_cell.length_b   1.000
_cell.length_c   1.000
_cell.angle_alpha   90.00
_cell.angle_beta   90.00
_cell.angle_gamma   90.00
#
_symmetry.space_group_name_H-M   'P 1'
#
loop_
_entity.id
_entity.type
_entity.pdbx_description
1 polymer ?
#
loop_
_entity_poly.entity_id
_entity_poly.type
_entity_poly.pdbx_seq_one_letter_code
_entity_poly.pdbx_strand_id
1 'polypeptide(L)'
;MKKLYFSLIFLFAFFGISQAQTDSLIFKNNDVVVGEIKSMDRGVITIETDYSDSDFKAKWEELISIKSKTNYLITLANGRRYNGKIRSVSDSTIMINYYDPDALIRLRKKEISQDTEGTENLIVLLDDVVYLNALDEGFWSRLSASIDLGWSLTKANNLRTFNLRSALGYLADRWKMNASFNSLRSNQDEVDPTKRTDANFSFTYFLPRDFFLIYDLTFLSNTEQLIKSRVGNKAGIGKYVVHTNKSYFGFQVGANLNNEQYFDDSPNRRSGEAFIGTELSLYDIGDLTLLTNVTAYPSLTEKGRFRTDFKFDVKYEFLSDFYVNLGTTLNYDNQPVSGATTLDYIFQTTVGWSL
;
A
#
# COMPACT_ATOMS: atom_id res chain seq x y z
N MET A 1 -22.57 -53.35 7.86
CA MET A 1 -22.20 -51.95 8.15
C MET A 1 -20.69 -51.90 8.39
N LYS A 2 -19.89 -51.53 7.39
CA LYS A 2 -18.44 -51.32 7.53
C LYS A 2 -18.17 -49.84 7.29
N LYS A 3 -17.64 -49.15 8.31
CA LYS A 3 -17.22 -47.75 8.23
C LYS A 3 -15.90 -47.69 7.47
N LEU A 4 -15.87 -46.97 6.35
CA LEU A 4 -14.66 -46.67 5.59
C LEU A 4 -14.12 -45.33 6.10
N TYR A 5 -13.03 -45.35 6.86
CA TYR A 5 -12.31 -44.14 7.23
C TYR A 5 -11.45 -43.72 6.04
N PHE A 6 -11.78 -42.57 5.45
CA PHE A 6 -10.96 -41.95 4.40
C PHE A 6 -9.89 -41.09 5.09
N SER A 7 -8.65 -41.56 5.12
CA SER A 7 -7.51 -40.77 5.58
C SER A 7 -6.98 -39.95 4.41
N LEU A 8 -7.15 -38.63 4.46
CA LEU A 8 -6.67 -37.71 3.44
C LEU A 8 -5.25 -37.27 3.82
N ILE A 9 -4.23 -37.94 3.26
CA ILE A 9 -2.84 -37.51 3.38
C ILE A 9 -2.59 -36.43 2.31
N PHE A 10 -2.47 -35.19 2.75
CA PHE A 10 -2.05 -34.06 1.92
C PHE A 10 -0.52 -34.03 1.89
N LEU A 11 0.08 -34.58 0.82
CA LEU A 11 1.52 -34.49 0.58
C LEU A 11 1.79 -33.33 -0.38
N PHE A 12 2.03 -32.13 0.15
CA PHE A 12 2.56 -31.01 -0.64
C PHE A 12 4.05 -31.24 -0.88
N ALA A 13 4.39 -31.81 -2.03
CA ALA A 13 5.77 -31.84 -2.51
C ALA A 13 6.05 -30.53 -3.26
N PHE A 14 6.58 -29.53 -2.54
CA PHE A 14 7.18 -28.34 -3.16
C PHE A 14 8.57 -28.74 -3.69
N PHE A 15 8.67 -29.03 -4.99
CA PHE A 15 9.95 -29.03 -5.68
C PHE A 15 10.32 -27.59 -5.99
N GLY A 16 11.04 -26.94 -5.07
CA GLY A 16 11.69 -25.67 -5.34
C GLY A 16 12.93 -25.90 -6.19
N ILE A 17 12.84 -25.64 -7.49
CA ILE A 17 14.02 -25.47 -8.35
C ILE A 17 14.56 -24.08 -8.01
N SER A 18 15.53 -24.00 -7.09
CA SER A 18 16.27 -22.76 -6.84
C SER A 18 17.24 -22.55 -8.00
N GLN A 19 16.81 -21.77 -9.00
CA GLN A 19 17.75 -21.11 -9.90
C GLN A 19 18.35 -19.97 -9.09
N ALA A 20 19.60 -20.11 -8.66
CA ALA A 20 20.34 -19.03 -8.02
C ALA A 20 20.51 -17.89 -9.02
N GLN A 21 19.58 -16.94 -9.00
CA GLN A 21 19.73 -15.71 -9.75
C GLN A 21 20.70 -14.80 -8.98
N THR A 22 21.78 -14.41 -9.65
CA THR A 22 22.82 -13.57 -9.05
C THR A 22 22.72 -12.16 -9.61
N ASP A 23 21.98 -11.32 -8.90
CA ASP A 23 22.01 -9.88 -9.10
C ASP A 23 23.16 -9.29 -8.28
N SER A 24 23.65 -8.12 -8.69
CA SER A 24 24.73 -7.43 -7.98
C SER A 24 24.53 -5.92 -7.96
N LEU A 25 24.80 -5.33 -6.79
CA LEU A 25 24.82 -3.90 -6.54
C LEU A 25 26.25 -3.47 -6.23
N ILE A 26 26.67 -2.34 -6.78
CA ILE A 26 27.96 -1.69 -6.46
C ILE A 26 27.67 -0.28 -5.96
N PHE A 27 28.20 0.04 -4.78
CA PHE A 27 28.01 1.31 -4.10
C PHE A 27 29.18 2.27 -4.35
N LYS A 28 29.01 3.57 -4.04
CA LYS A 28 30.04 4.60 -4.21
C LYS A 28 31.35 4.31 -3.49
N ASN A 29 31.31 3.55 -2.39
CA ASN A 29 32.48 3.10 -1.65
C ASN A 29 33.17 1.85 -2.25
N ASN A 30 32.68 1.37 -3.40
CA ASN A 30 33.07 0.13 -4.08
C ASN A 30 32.69 -1.17 -3.37
N ASP A 31 31.83 -1.12 -2.35
CA ASP A 31 31.26 -2.34 -1.78
C ASP A 31 30.34 -3.01 -2.79
N VAL A 32 30.36 -4.34 -2.79
CA VAL A 32 29.56 -5.17 -3.68
C VAL A 32 28.64 -6.06 -2.85
N VAL A 33 27.35 -5.98 -3.12
CA VAL A 33 26.36 -6.90 -2.55
C VAL A 33 25.80 -7.76 -3.67
N VAL A 34 25.81 -9.08 -3.45
CA VAL A 34 25.31 -10.09 -4.38
C VAL A 34 24.12 -10.80 -3.74
N GLY A 35 23.04 -10.93 -4.49
CA GLY A 35 21.78 -11.50 -4.01
C GLY A 35 20.66 -11.35 -5.02
N GLU A 36 19.42 -11.31 -4.56
CA GLU A 36 18.22 -11.11 -5.36
C GLU A 36 17.61 -9.74 -5.06
N ILE A 37 17.64 -8.82 -6.03
CA ILE A 37 17.09 -7.48 -5.82
C ILE A 37 15.57 -7.57 -5.85
N LYS A 38 14.92 -7.37 -4.70
CA LYS A 38 13.46 -7.48 -4.53
C LYS A 38 12.72 -6.23 -4.96
N SER A 39 13.17 -5.08 -4.50
CA SER A 39 12.48 -3.81 -4.78
C SER A 39 13.37 -2.61 -4.52
N MET A 40 12.98 -1.47 -5.09
CA MET A 40 13.40 -0.16 -4.66
C MET A 40 12.15 0.71 -4.59
N ASP A 41 11.87 1.25 -3.42
CA ASP A 41 10.79 2.22 -3.23
C ASP A 41 11.31 3.28 -2.29
N ARG A 42 10.87 4.53 -2.49
CA ARG A 42 11.19 5.63 -1.58
C ARG A 42 12.70 5.84 -1.34
N GLY A 43 13.52 5.66 -2.37
CA GLY A 43 14.96 5.82 -2.26
C GLY A 43 15.68 4.73 -1.45
N VAL A 44 15.01 3.63 -1.13
CA VAL A 44 15.61 2.47 -0.43
C VAL A 44 15.53 1.24 -1.33
N ILE A 45 16.69 0.70 -1.71
CA ILE A 45 16.78 -0.59 -2.41
C ILE A 45 16.87 -1.72 -1.39
N THR A 46 16.13 -2.80 -1.66
CA THR A 46 16.06 -4.02 -0.86
C THR A 46 16.57 -5.20 -1.67
N ILE A 47 17.55 -5.92 -1.12
CA ILE A 47 18.18 -7.10 -1.72
C ILE A 47 18.18 -8.25 -0.71
N GLU A 48 17.63 -9.39 -1.10
CA GLU A 48 17.70 -10.64 -0.33
C GLU A 48 19.04 -11.31 -0.61
N THR A 49 19.68 -11.87 0.41
CA THR A 49 20.97 -12.55 0.26
C THR A 49 20.91 -13.93 0.89
N ASP A 50 21.52 -14.94 0.26
CA ASP A 50 21.48 -16.33 0.72
C ASP A 50 22.08 -16.56 2.13
N TYR A 51 22.84 -15.59 2.65
CA TYR A 51 23.55 -15.66 3.92
C TYR A 51 22.91 -14.81 5.04
N SER A 52 21.71 -14.24 4.82
CA SER A 52 20.98 -13.46 5.81
C SER A 52 19.49 -13.78 5.75
N ASP A 53 18.88 -14.05 6.90
CA ASP A 53 17.42 -14.22 7.02
C ASP A 53 16.65 -12.89 6.85
N SER A 54 17.36 -11.76 6.90
CA SER A 54 16.81 -10.41 6.72
C SER A 54 17.30 -9.81 5.42
N ASP A 55 16.40 -9.17 4.70
CA ASP A 55 16.74 -8.41 3.50
C ASP A 55 17.67 -7.26 3.84
N PHE A 56 18.74 -7.11 3.06
CA PHE A 56 19.64 -5.98 3.17
C PHE A 56 18.98 -4.75 2.51
N LYS A 57 19.01 -3.62 3.21
CA LYS A 57 18.46 -2.34 2.74
C LYS A 57 19.56 -1.31 2.64
N ALA A 58 19.59 -0.60 1.52
CA ALA A 58 20.56 0.46 1.28
C ALA A 58 19.93 1.68 0.62
N LYS A 59 20.56 2.85 0.81
CA LYS A 59 20.14 4.08 0.15
C LYS A 59 20.40 3.99 -1.36
N TRP A 60 19.38 4.28 -2.15
CA TRP A 60 19.44 4.27 -3.61
C TRP A 60 20.46 5.27 -4.15
N GLU A 61 20.56 6.44 -3.50
CA GLU A 61 21.52 7.49 -3.91
C GLU A 61 22.98 7.07 -3.77
N GLU A 62 23.30 6.02 -2.98
CA GLU A 62 24.65 5.50 -2.80
C GLU A 62 25.04 4.45 -3.84
N LEU A 63 24.12 4.09 -4.73
CA LEU A 63 24.34 3.12 -5.79
C LEU A 63 25.02 3.77 -7.00
N ILE A 64 26.01 3.11 -7.58
CA ILE A 64 26.63 3.50 -8.85
C ILE A 64 26.46 2.45 -9.94
N SER A 65 26.20 1.19 -9.58
CA SER A 65 25.95 0.14 -10.56
C SER A 65 24.96 -0.90 -10.08
N ILE A 66 24.02 -1.23 -10.96
CA ILE A 66 23.05 -2.33 -10.85
C ILE A 66 23.23 -3.28 -12.03
N LYS A 67 23.26 -4.58 -11.72
CA LYS A 67 23.25 -5.64 -12.71
C LYS A 67 22.26 -6.70 -12.26
N SER A 68 21.20 -6.88 -13.04
CA SER A 68 20.19 -7.91 -12.81
C SER A 68 19.73 -8.50 -14.13
N LYS A 69 19.23 -9.74 -14.07
CA LYS A 69 18.54 -10.41 -15.18
C LYS A 69 17.02 -10.49 -14.96
N THR A 70 16.51 -10.04 -13.81
CA THR A 70 15.09 -10.06 -13.45
C THR A 70 14.33 -9.05 -14.29
N ASN A 71 13.07 -9.35 -14.57
CA ASN A 71 12.14 -8.34 -15.02
C ASN A 71 11.68 -7.51 -13.82
N TYR A 72 11.55 -6.20 -13.99
CA TYR A 72 11.07 -5.29 -12.95
C TYR A 72 9.87 -4.51 -13.46
N LEU A 73 8.96 -4.19 -12.55
CA LEU A 73 8.08 -3.02 -12.69
C LEU A 73 8.91 -1.79 -12.35
N ILE A 74 9.05 -0.89 -13.32
CA ILE A 74 9.91 0.29 -13.21
C ILE A 74 9.02 1.52 -13.33
N THR A 75 9.09 2.45 -12.39
CA THR A 75 8.48 3.79 -12.53
C THR A 75 9.57 4.85 -12.54
N LEU A 76 9.49 5.77 -13.49
CA LEU A 76 10.35 6.95 -13.56
C LEU A 76 9.70 8.15 -12.87
N ALA A 77 10.49 9.13 -12.47
CA ALA A 77 10.06 10.38 -11.83
C ALA A 77 9.08 11.21 -12.67
N ASN A 78 9.01 10.96 -13.98
CA ASN A 78 8.03 11.59 -14.89
C ASN A 78 6.72 10.78 -15.04
N GLY A 79 6.56 9.73 -14.25
CA GLY A 79 5.38 8.87 -14.21
C GLY A 79 5.26 7.87 -15.34
N ARG A 80 6.28 7.74 -16.20
CA ARG A 80 6.34 6.63 -17.16
C ARG A 80 6.66 5.34 -16.43
N ARG A 81 5.96 4.27 -16.81
CA ARG A 81 6.18 2.94 -16.27
C ARG A 81 6.56 1.97 -17.37
N TYR A 82 7.53 1.12 -17.06
CA TYR A 82 8.12 0.15 -17.95
C TYR A 82 8.19 -1.20 -17.25
N ASN A 83 8.11 -2.27 -18.04
CA ASN A 83 8.34 -3.62 -17.55
C ASN A 83 9.54 -4.18 -18.31
N GLY A 84 10.53 -4.68 -17.58
CA GLY A 84 11.70 -5.28 -18.22
C GLY A 84 12.94 -5.25 -17.36
N LYS A 85 14.08 -5.48 -18.00
CA LYS A 85 15.37 -5.67 -17.32
C LYS A 85 16.12 -4.36 -17.22
N ILE A 86 16.87 -4.21 -16.13
CA ILE A 86 17.72 -3.05 -15.88
C ILE A 86 19.18 -3.43 -15.76
N ARG A 87 20.05 -2.61 -16.33
CA ARG A 87 21.51 -2.71 -16.16
C ARG A 87 22.15 -1.34 -16.21
N SER A 88 23.20 -1.13 -15.43
CA SER A 88 23.99 0.12 -15.53
C SER A 88 24.81 0.16 -16.80
N VAL A 89 24.91 1.37 -17.36
CA VAL A 89 25.76 1.70 -18.52
C VAL A 89 26.95 2.57 -18.08
N SER A 90 26.74 3.41 -17.07
CA SER A 90 27.73 4.22 -16.38
C SER A 90 27.28 4.43 -14.94
N ASP A 91 28.11 5.08 -14.12
CA ASP A 91 27.86 5.36 -12.70
C ASP A 91 26.58 6.18 -12.42
N SER A 92 26.01 6.84 -13.45
CA SER A 92 24.83 7.69 -13.32
C SER A 92 23.67 7.30 -14.23
N THR A 93 23.85 6.30 -15.09
CA THR A 93 22.85 5.96 -16.12
C THR A 93 22.58 4.47 -16.18
N ILE A 94 21.31 4.12 -16.28
CA ILE A 94 20.86 2.76 -16.51
C ILE A 94 20.20 2.61 -17.88
N MET A 95 20.31 1.41 -18.42
CA MET A 95 19.56 0.95 -19.58
C MET A 95 18.41 0.09 -19.11
N ILE A 96 17.21 0.45 -19.57
CA ILE A 96 15.98 -0.33 -19.41
C ILE A 96 15.72 -1.01 -20.75
N ASN A 97 15.81 -2.34 -20.75
CA ASN A 97 15.36 -3.16 -21.86
C ASN A 97 13.92 -3.54 -21.59
N TYR A 98 12.97 -2.77 -22.13
CA TYR A 98 11.56 -2.95 -21.83
C TYR A 98 10.84 -3.72 -22.93
N TYR A 99 9.78 -4.41 -22.52
CA TYR A 99 8.73 -4.86 -23.40
C TYR A 99 7.51 -3.98 -23.17
N ASP A 100 6.76 -3.70 -24.25
CA ASP A 100 5.51 -2.92 -24.16
C ASP A 100 4.36 -3.86 -23.76
N PRO A 101 3.84 -3.83 -22.51
CA PRO A 101 2.64 -4.58 -22.16
C PRO A 101 1.40 -4.09 -22.93
N ASP A 102 1.41 -2.86 -23.47
CA ASP A 102 0.31 -2.30 -24.27
C ASP A 102 0.28 -2.86 -25.70
N ALA A 103 1.21 -3.75 -26.09
CA ALA A 103 1.11 -4.52 -27.33
C ALA A 103 -0.19 -5.35 -27.40
N LEU A 104 -0.83 -5.65 -26.26
CA LEU A 104 -2.12 -6.35 -26.18
C LEU A 104 -3.35 -5.43 -26.29
N ILE A 105 -3.22 -4.13 -26.00
CA ILE A 105 -4.32 -3.15 -26.12
C ILE A 105 -4.38 -2.54 -27.53
N ARG A 106 -3.29 -2.64 -28.29
CA ARG A 106 -3.34 -2.34 -29.73
C ARG A 106 -4.20 -3.43 -30.39
N LEU A 107 -5.46 -3.10 -30.71
CA LEU A 107 -6.37 -3.87 -31.60
C LEU A 107 -5.80 -4.18 -33.00
N ARG A 108 -4.52 -3.88 -33.24
CA ARG A 108 -3.79 -4.28 -34.43
C ARG A 108 -2.97 -5.49 -34.07
N LYS A 109 -3.58 -6.67 -34.30
CA LYS A 109 -2.92 -7.98 -34.30
C LYS A 109 -1.65 -7.89 -35.15
N LYS A 110 -0.52 -7.57 -34.50
CA LYS A 110 0.80 -7.83 -35.06
C LYS A 110 1.09 -9.26 -34.61
N GLU A 111 1.30 -10.14 -35.56
CA GLU A 111 1.73 -11.52 -35.29
C GLU A 111 2.91 -11.45 -34.33
N ILE A 112 2.70 -11.96 -33.11
CA ILE A 112 3.75 -12.09 -32.12
C ILE A 112 4.57 -13.29 -32.57
N SER A 113 5.63 -13.03 -33.32
CA SER A 113 6.70 -13.99 -33.58
C SER A 113 7.33 -14.35 -32.22
N GLN A 114 7.53 -15.64 -31.96
CA GLN A 114 8.11 -16.18 -30.72
C GLN A 114 9.55 -15.70 -30.41
N ASP A 115 10.18 -14.92 -31.29
CA ASP A 115 11.54 -14.37 -31.14
C ASP A 115 11.55 -12.83 -31.14
N THR A 116 10.76 -12.19 -30.28
CA THR A 116 10.91 -10.74 -30.03
C THR A 116 11.37 -10.52 -28.59
N GLU A 117 12.62 -10.90 -28.30
CA GLU A 117 13.36 -10.26 -27.20
C GLU A 117 13.33 -8.73 -27.44
N GLY A 118 13.03 -7.98 -26.37
CA GLY A 118 12.61 -6.57 -26.39
C GLY A 118 13.40 -5.68 -27.34
N THR A 119 12.70 -5.01 -28.25
CA THR A 119 13.31 -4.26 -29.36
C THR A 119 13.50 -2.76 -29.08
N GLU A 120 13.30 -2.31 -27.84
CA GLU A 120 13.54 -0.91 -27.46
C GLU A 120 14.34 -0.82 -26.16
N ASN A 121 15.46 -0.10 -26.23
CA ASN A 121 16.31 0.21 -25.10
C ASN A 121 16.13 1.69 -24.75
N LEU A 122 15.90 1.98 -23.48
CA LEU A 122 15.84 3.36 -22.98
C LEU A 122 16.99 3.58 -22.01
N ILE A 123 17.77 4.64 -22.24
CA ILE A 123 18.78 5.10 -21.29
C ILE A 123 18.16 6.23 -20.45
N VAL A 124 18.22 6.08 -19.13
CA VAL A 124 17.74 7.08 -18.15
C VAL A 124 18.78 7.30 -17.07
N LEU A 125 18.65 8.41 -16.33
CA LEU A 125 19.44 8.62 -15.12
C LEU A 125 19.03 7.61 -14.05
N LEU A 126 19.98 7.14 -13.25
CA LEU A 126 19.70 6.25 -12.11
C LEU A 126 18.74 6.90 -11.11
N ASP A 127 18.93 8.20 -10.86
CA ASP A 127 18.10 9.00 -9.96
C ASP A 127 16.66 9.21 -10.45
N ASP A 128 16.43 9.09 -11.76
CA ASP A 128 15.08 9.21 -12.34
C ASP A 128 14.24 7.97 -12.07
N VAL A 129 14.83 6.84 -11.67
CA VAL A 129 14.08 5.65 -11.26
C VAL A 129 13.61 5.86 -9.83
N VAL A 130 12.29 5.87 -9.64
CA VAL A 130 11.65 6.13 -8.33
C VAL A 130 10.95 4.92 -7.75
N TYR A 131 10.80 3.86 -8.55
CA TYR A 131 10.23 2.60 -8.12
C TYR A 131 10.78 1.44 -8.95
N LEU A 132 11.16 0.36 -8.27
CA LEU A 132 11.49 -0.94 -8.82
C LEU A 132 10.78 -2.02 -8.00
N ASN A 133 10.20 -3.01 -8.67
CA ASN A 133 9.70 -4.20 -8.00
C ASN A 133 9.98 -5.42 -8.87
N ALA A 134 10.67 -6.41 -8.32
CA ALA A 134 11.02 -7.63 -9.01
C ALA A 134 9.75 -8.37 -9.42
N LEU A 135 9.70 -8.75 -10.69
CA LEU A 135 8.70 -9.63 -11.24
C LEU A 135 9.34 -11.00 -11.45
N ASP A 136 9.30 -11.85 -10.43
CA ASP A 136 9.50 -13.27 -10.69
C ASP A 136 8.33 -13.77 -11.55
N GLU A 137 8.63 -14.71 -12.45
CA GLU A 137 7.62 -15.26 -13.36
C GLU A 137 6.55 -16.03 -12.57
N GLY A 138 5.39 -15.42 -12.31
CA GLY A 138 4.28 -16.10 -11.67
C GLY A 138 3.22 -15.19 -11.06
N PHE A 139 2.06 -15.78 -10.76
CA PHE A 139 0.99 -15.09 -10.03
C PHE A 139 1.38 -14.76 -8.58
N TRP A 140 2.18 -15.63 -7.95
CA TRP A 140 2.49 -15.56 -6.52
C TRP A 140 3.48 -14.47 -6.14
N SER A 141 4.43 -14.12 -7.01
CA SER A 141 5.41 -13.04 -6.76
C SER A 141 4.78 -11.66 -6.64
N ARG A 142 3.57 -11.53 -7.21
CA ARG A 142 2.78 -10.30 -7.23
C ARG A 142 1.75 -10.24 -6.10
N LEU A 143 1.57 -11.33 -5.35
CA LEU A 143 0.57 -11.48 -4.31
C LEU A 143 1.20 -11.33 -2.92
N SER A 144 0.70 -10.40 -2.12
CA SER A 144 1.00 -10.31 -0.69
C SER A 144 -0.24 -10.69 0.11
N ALA A 145 -0.13 -11.60 1.08
CA ALA A 145 -1.25 -12.00 1.92
C ALA A 145 -0.83 -12.12 3.39
N SER A 146 -1.69 -11.68 4.31
CA SER A 146 -1.53 -11.91 5.74
C SER A 146 -2.86 -12.25 6.40
N ILE A 147 -2.80 -13.07 7.44
CA ILE A 147 -3.93 -13.40 8.30
C ILE A 147 -3.44 -13.51 9.74
N ASP A 148 -4.02 -12.71 10.62
CA ASP A 148 -3.69 -12.64 12.04
C ASP A 148 -4.91 -13.01 12.88
N LEU A 149 -4.74 -13.98 13.78
CA LEU A 149 -5.74 -14.38 14.76
C LEU A 149 -5.25 -14.01 16.15
N GLY A 150 -5.97 -13.15 16.83
CA GLY A 150 -5.68 -12.68 18.18
C GLY A 150 -6.76 -13.08 19.18
N TRP A 151 -6.35 -13.51 20.36
CA TRP A 151 -7.24 -13.75 21.50
C TRP A 151 -6.62 -13.17 22.76
N SER A 152 -7.43 -12.56 23.61
CA SER A 152 -6.99 -12.12 24.93
C SER A 152 -8.04 -12.34 26.01
N LEU A 153 -7.57 -12.54 27.23
CA LEU A 153 -8.37 -12.65 28.44
C LEU A 153 -7.81 -11.68 29.47
N THR A 154 -8.65 -10.77 29.95
CA THR A 154 -8.32 -9.83 31.03
C THR A 154 -9.16 -10.18 32.24
N LYS A 155 -8.51 -10.34 33.41
CA LYS A 155 -9.20 -10.69 34.66
C LYS A 155 -10.26 -9.64 35.05
N ALA A 156 -9.97 -8.36 34.79
CA ALA A 156 -10.92 -7.28 35.00
C ALA A 156 -12.19 -7.53 34.17
N ASN A 157 -13.34 -7.59 34.85
CA ASN A 157 -14.68 -7.82 34.26
C ASN A 157 -14.80 -9.08 33.37
N ASN A 158 -13.92 -10.08 33.59
CA ASN A 158 -13.83 -11.29 32.77
C ASN A 158 -13.78 -11.03 31.25
N LEU A 159 -13.16 -9.91 30.85
CA LEU A 159 -13.12 -9.42 29.49
C LEU A 159 -12.39 -10.42 28.57
N ARG A 160 -13.08 -10.85 27.52
CA ARG A 160 -12.57 -11.74 26.47
C ARG A 160 -12.62 -11.01 25.14
N THR A 161 -11.48 -10.93 24.45
CA THR A 161 -11.43 -10.35 23.11
C THR A 161 -10.97 -11.38 22.09
N PHE A 162 -11.58 -11.34 20.92
CA PHE A 162 -11.17 -12.08 19.74
C PHE A 162 -11.00 -11.09 18.59
N ASN A 163 -9.88 -11.20 17.87
CA ASN A 163 -9.54 -10.36 16.75
C ASN A 163 -9.13 -11.24 15.56
N LEU A 164 -9.71 -10.96 14.40
CA LEU A 164 -9.26 -11.48 13.11
C LEU A 164 -8.88 -10.28 12.27
N ARG A 165 -7.67 -10.28 11.73
CA ARG A 165 -7.23 -9.33 10.70
C ARG A 165 -6.77 -10.10 9.49
N SER A 166 -7.16 -9.67 8.31
CA SER A 166 -6.62 -10.20 7.08
C SER A 166 -6.36 -9.07 6.09
N ALA A 167 -5.28 -9.23 5.32
CA ALA A 167 -4.93 -8.35 4.23
C ALA A 167 -4.50 -9.17 3.01
N LEU A 168 -4.89 -8.71 1.84
CA LEU A 168 -4.53 -9.25 0.55
C LEU A 168 -4.13 -8.08 -0.35
N GLY A 169 -3.00 -8.19 -1.01
CA GLY A 169 -2.50 -7.21 -1.96
C GLY A 169 -2.08 -7.93 -3.23
N TYR A 170 -2.33 -7.30 -4.38
CA TYR A 170 -1.87 -7.77 -5.67
C TYR A 170 -1.35 -6.61 -6.50
N LEU A 171 -0.11 -6.71 -6.98
CA LEU A 171 0.53 -5.71 -7.82
C LEU A 171 0.69 -6.23 -9.26
N ALA A 172 -0.10 -5.67 -10.17
CA ALA A 172 0.02 -5.93 -11.59
C ALA A 172 0.82 -4.83 -12.29
N ASP A 173 1.02 -5.00 -13.59
CA ASP A 173 1.84 -4.11 -14.43
C ASP A 173 1.36 -2.64 -14.42
N ARG A 174 0.03 -2.45 -14.38
CA ARG A 174 -0.61 -1.13 -14.47
C ARG A 174 -1.68 -0.90 -13.41
N TRP A 175 -1.85 -1.83 -12.47
CA TRP A 175 -2.83 -1.68 -11.41
C TRP A 175 -2.41 -2.37 -10.14
N LYS A 176 -2.90 -1.89 -9.01
CA LYS A 176 -2.79 -2.57 -7.72
C LYS A 176 -4.17 -2.74 -7.11
N MET A 177 -4.33 -3.83 -6.38
CA MET A 177 -5.53 -4.13 -5.63
C MET A 177 -5.14 -4.46 -4.20
N ASN A 178 -5.86 -3.92 -3.23
CA ASN A 178 -5.73 -4.28 -1.82
C ASN A 178 -7.12 -4.60 -1.27
N ALA A 179 -7.21 -5.64 -0.45
CA ALA A 179 -8.40 -5.99 0.29
C ALA A 179 -8.02 -6.27 1.74
N SER A 180 -8.84 -5.82 2.68
CA SER A 180 -8.66 -6.15 4.09
C SER A 180 -10.00 -6.46 4.73
N PHE A 181 -9.99 -7.37 5.70
CA PHE A 181 -11.14 -7.69 6.54
C PHE A 181 -10.69 -7.80 7.98
N ASN A 182 -11.29 -7.00 8.86
CA ASN A 182 -11.02 -7.01 10.29
C ASN A 182 -12.31 -7.28 11.06
N SER A 183 -12.22 -8.11 12.09
CA SER A 183 -13.33 -8.41 12.99
C SER A 183 -12.85 -8.46 14.43
N LEU A 184 -13.45 -7.63 15.27
CA LEU A 184 -13.23 -7.57 16.71
C LEU A 184 -14.53 -7.95 17.42
N ARG A 185 -14.44 -8.91 18.33
CA ARG A 185 -15.51 -9.23 19.27
C ARG A 185 -14.97 -9.15 20.69
N SER A 186 -15.63 -8.33 21.50
CA SER A 186 -15.35 -8.18 22.92
C SER A 186 -16.57 -8.63 23.71
N ASN A 187 -16.35 -9.40 24.78
CA ASN A 187 -17.39 -9.83 25.70
C ASN A 187 -16.90 -9.66 27.13
N GLN A 188 -17.72 -9.07 28.00
CA GLN A 188 -17.39 -8.83 29.40
C GLN A 188 -18.67 -8.93 30.23
N ASP A 189 -18.53 -9.02 31.55
CA ASP A 189 -19.67 -9.18 32.44
C ASP A 189 -20.58 -7.93 32.44
N GLU A 190 -21.88 -8.16 32.65
CA GLU A 190 -22.93 -7.14 32.89
C GLU A 190 -23.19 -6.11 31.79
N VAL A 191 -22.56 -6.22 30.62
CA VAL A 191 -22.85 -5.37 29.45
C VAL A 191 -22.98 -6.18 28.17
N ASP A 192 -23.61 -5.57 27.17
CA ASP A 192 -23.74 -6.19 25.86
C ASP A 192 -22.38 -6.35 25.16
N PRO A 193 -22.19 -7.40 24.34
CA PRO A 193 -20.94 -7.62 23.64
C PRO A 193 -20.67 -6.56 22.57
N THR A 194 -19.50 -5.93 22.62
CA THR A 194 -19.04 -5.04 21.55
C THR A 194 -18.59 -5.85 20.33
N LYS A 195 -19.09 -5.49 19.15
CA LYS A 195 -18.69 -6.09 17.87
C LYS A 195 -18.35 -5.00 16.88
N ARG A 196 -17.20 -5.16 16.24
CA ARG A 196 -16.78 -4.33 15.11
C ARG A 196 -16.34 -5.22 13.97
N THR A 197 -16.86 -4.97 12.79
CA THR A 197 -16.42 -5.59 11.55
C THR A 197 -16.21 -4.52 10.51
N ASP A 198 -15.01 -4.45 9.96
CA ASP A 198 -14.70 -3.56 8.85
C ASP A 198 -14.04 -4.32 7.71
N ALA A 199 -14.37 -3.91 6.49
CA ALA A 199 -13.74 -4.42 5.28
C ALA A 199 -13.43 -3.25 4.36
N ASN A 200 -12.30 -3.35 3.67
CA ASN A 200 -11.88 -2.37 2.67
C ASN A 200 -11.44 -3.11 1.42
N PHE A 201 -11.80 -2.56 0.26
CA PHE A 201 -11.28 -2.96 -1.03
C PHE A 201 -10.84 -1.70 -1.76
N SER A 202 -9.58 -1.65 -2.17
CA SER A 202 -8.96 -0.53 -2.88
C SER A 202 -8.39 -1.01 -4.19
N PHE A 203 -8.73 -0.33 -5.27
CA PHE A 203 -8.20 -0.56 -6.61
C PHE A 203 -7.59 0.74 -7.14
N THR A 204 -6.36 0.66 -7.63
CA THR A 204 -5.67 1.79 -8.25
C THR A 204 -5.19 1.38 -9.63
N TYR A 205 -5.57 2.13 -10.65
CA TYR A 205 -5.06 1.96 -12.02
C TYR A 205 -4.11 3.10 -12.36
N PHE A 206 -2.89 2.79 -12.80
CA PHE A 206 -1.85 3.77 -13.08
C PHE A 206 -1.84 4.16 -14.55
N LEU A 207 -2.00 5.46 -14.79
CA LEU A 207 -2.00 6.08 -16.10
C LEU A 207 -0.63 6.76 -16.37
N PRO A 208 -0.31 7.07 -17.63
CA PRO A 208 0.89 7.84 -17.96
C PRO A 208 0.93 9.21 -17.27
N ARG A 209 2.14 9.75 -17.08
CA ARG A 209 2.38 11.08 -16.47
C ARG A 209 1.84 11.20 -15.04
N ASP A 210 1.99 10.12 -14.27
CA ASP A 210 1.63 10.03 -12.84
C ASP A 210 0.16 10.24 -12.52
N PHE A 211 -0.72 10.16 -13.52
CA PHE A 211 -2.15 10.07 -13.26
C PHE A 211 -2.50 8.68 -12.74
N PHE A 212 -3.55 8.59 -11.94
CA PHE A 212 -4.08 7.32 -11.49
C PHE A 212 -5.59 7.41 -11.24
N LEU A 213 -6.30 6.31 -11.49
CA LEU A 213 -7.70 6.16 -11.11
C LEU A 213 -7.77 5.40 -9.80
N ILE A 214 -8.69 5.79 -8.92
CA ILE A 214 -8.94 5.12 -7.65
C ILE A 214 -10.38 4.67 -7.56
N TYR A 215 -10.56 3.51 -6.94
CA TYR A 215 -11.84 3.01 -6.47
C TYR A 215 -11.64 2.39 -5.09
N ASP A 216 -12.40 2.85 -4.10
CA ASP A 216 -12.41 2.30 -2.74
C ASP A 216 -13.84 1.91 -2.37
N LEU A 217 -14.02 0.68 -1.90
CA LEU A 217 -15.24 0.17 -1.30
C LEU A 217 -14.97 -0.12 0.17
N THR A 218 -15.69 0.56 1.05
CA THR A 218 -15.57 0.39 2.50
C THR A 218 -16.86 -0.18 3.08
N PHE A 219 -16.72 -1.06 4.07
CA PHE A 219 -17.80 -1.59 4.87
C PHE A 219 -17.46 -1.44 6.35
N LEU A 220 -18.43 -1.01 7.15
CA LEU A 220 -18.33 -0.96 8.61
C LEU A 220 -19.64 -1.41 9.26
N SER A 221 -19.53 -2.29 10.24
CA SER A 221 -20.56 -2.59 11.24
C SER A 221 -19.94 -2.41 12.62
N ASN A 222 -20.58 -1.66 13.50
CA ASN A 222 -20.06 -1.34 14.82
C ASN A 222 -21.19 -1.10 15.82
N THR A 223 -21.26 -1.94 16.87
CA THR A 223 -22.28 -1.82 17.92
C THR A 223 -22.14 -0.55 18.74
N GLU A 224 -20.91 -0.09 19.04
CA GLU A 224 -20.66 1.13 19.84
C GLU A 224 -21.15 2.40 19.15
N GLN A 225 -21.10 2.42 17.82
CA GLN A 225 -21.57 3.56 17.02
C GLN A 225 -23.03 3.37 16.58
N LEU A 226 -23.69 2.30 17.04
CA LEU A 226 -25.02 1.87 16.57
C LEU A 226 -25.10 1.71 15.04
N ILE A 227 -23.98 1.47 14.36
CA ILE A 227 -23.93 1.29 12.91
C ILE A 227 -24.16 -0.18 12.61
N LYS A 228 -25.33 -0.50 12.07
CA LYS A 228 -25.63 -1.83 11.56
C LYS A 228 -24.83 -2.12 10.29
N SER A 229 -24.80 -1.15 9.37
CA SER A 229 -24.06 -1.22 8.12
C SER A 229 -23.78 0.18 7.60
N ARG A 230 -22.52 0.47 7.29
CA ARG A 230 -22.10 1.65 6.53
C ARG A 230 -21.31 1.14 5.32
N VAL A 231 -21.79 1.45 4.13
CA VAL A 231 -21.10 1.12 2.87
C VAL A 231 -20.70 2.42 2.17
N GLY A 232 -19.39 2.64 2.02
CA GLY A 232 -18.82 3.75 1.27
C GLY A 232 -18.31 3.28 -0.09
N ASN A 233 -18.63 4.04 -1.14
CA ASN A 233 -18.18 3.78 -2.51
C ASN A 233 -17.54 5.05 -3.02
N LYS A 234 -16.20 5.08 -3.03
CA LYS A 234 -15.42 6.24 -3.43
C LYS A 234 -14.72 5.94 -4.75
N ALA A 235 -14.85 6.83 -5.72
CA ALA A 235 -14.18 6.71 -7.01
C ALA A 235 -13.64 8.07 -7.44
N GLY A 236 -12.47 8.09 -8.07
CA GLY A 236 -11.85 9.34 -8.48
C GLY A 236 -10.61 9.19 -9.34
N ILE A 237 -10.00 10.33 -9.61
CA ILE A 237 -8.73 10.47 -10.31
C ILE A 237 -7.76 11.23 -9.43
N GLY A 238 -6.49 10.86 -9.48
CA GLY A 238 -5.42 11.58 -8.84
C GLY A 238 -4.21 11.75 -9.73
N LYS A 239 -3.27 12.55 -9.25
CA LYS A 239 -2.01 12.84 -9.93
C LYS A 239 -0.91 13.08 -8.90
N TYR A 240 0.25 12.46 -9.09
CA TYR A 240 1.47 12.91 -8.43
C TYR A 240 2.05 14.12 -9.19
N VAL A 241 2.22 15.22 -8.47
CA VAL A 241 2.83 16.46 -8.98
C VAL A 241 4.33 16.47 -8.70
N VAL A 242 4.74 15.81 -7.62
CA VAL A 242 6.12 15.50 -7.29
C VAL A 242 6.22 14.00 -7.04
N HIS A 243 7.19 13.33 -7.65
CA HIS A 243 7.46 11.92 -7.46
C HIS A 243 8.96 11.68 -7.64
N THR A 244 9.69 11.58 -6.52
CA THR A 244 11.15 11.43 -6.49
C THR A 244 11.55 10.37 -5.47
N ASN A 245 12.83 10.02 -5.37
CA ASN A 245 13.35 9.11 -4.34
C ASN A 245 13.38 9.70 -2.92
N LYS A 246 12.94 10.95 -2.72
CA LYS A 246 12.94 11.62 -1.40
C LYS A 246 11.55 12.05 -0.95
N SER A 247 10.62 12.16 -1.90
CA SER A 247 9.30 12.70 -1.64
C SER A 247 8.29 12.31 -2.72
N TYR A 248 7.02 12.29 -2.35
CA TYR A 248 5.94 12.46 -3.31
C TYR A 248 4.92 13.48 -2.80
N PHE A 249 4.28 14.16 -3.75
CA PHE A 249 3.16 15.05 -3.50
C PHE A 249 2.06 14.77 -4.50
N GLY A 250 0.87 14.41 -4.01
CA GLY A 250 -0.26 14.02 -4.83
C GLY A 250 -1.52 14.79 -4.51
N PHE A 251 -2.40 14.88 -5.51
CA PHE A 251 -3.78 15.33 -5.37
C PHE A 251 -4.72 14.25 -5.88
N GLN A 252 -5.92 14.20 -5.31
CA GLN A 252 -7.00 13.34 -5.76
C GLN A 252 -8.33 14.08 -5.68
N VAL A 253 -9.23 13.78 -6.60
CA VAL A 253 -10.59 14.33 -6.63
C VAL A 253 -11.55 13.26 -7.12
N GLY A 254 -12.77 13.29 -6.61
CA GLY A 254 -13.79 12.36 -7.06
C GLY A 254 -15.09 12.48 -6.30
N ALA A 255 -15.84 11.38 -6.28
CA ALA A 255 -17.11 11.27 -5.58
C ALA A 255 -17.09 10.10 -4.60
N ASN A 256 -17.86 10.24 -3.53
CA ASN A 256 -18.10 9.24 -2.51
C ASN A 256 -19.61 9.09 -2.30
N LEU A 257 -20.12 7.87 -2.41
CA LEU A 257 -21.49 7.52 -2.11
C LEU A 257 -21.51 6.67 -0.84
N ASN A 258 -22.25 7.12 0.16
CA ASN A 258 -22.32 6.49 1.45
C ASN A 258 -23.76 6.09 1.77
N ASN A 259 -23.94 4.87 2.29
CA ASN A 259 -25.23 4.33 2.70
C ASN A 259 -25.10 3.75 4.11
N GLU A 260 -25.83 4.33 5.05
CA GLU A 260 -25.79 3.99 6.47
C GLU A 260 -27.14 3.46 6.95
N GLN A 261 -27.08 2.40 7.74
CA GLN A 261 -28.18 1.79 8.48
C GLN A 261 -27.76 1.64 9.92
N TYR A 262 -28.68 1.90 10.84
CA TYR A 262 -28.42 1.90 12.27
C TYR A 262 -29.12 0.74 12.97
N PHE A 263 -28.66 0.42 14.18
CA PHE A 263 -29.26 -0.61 15.04
C PHE A 263 -30.47 -0.08 15.82
N ASP A 264 -30.58 1.24 15.98
CA ASP A 264 -31.71 1.92 16.59
C ASP A 264 -32.77 2.32 15.55
N ASP A 265 -33.76 3.10 15.97
CA ASP A 265 -34.83 3.60 15.11
C ASP A 265 -34.40 4.81 14.24
N SER A 266 -33.10 5.13 14.18
CA SER A 266 -32.60 6.22 13.35
C SER A 266 -32.84 5.92 11.87
N PRO A 267 -33.26 6.91 11.07
CA PRO A 267 -33.55 6.70 9.66
C PRO A 267 -32.30 6.34 8.88
N ASN A 268 -32.44 5.43 7.90
CA ASN A 268 -31.37 5.12 6.97
C ASN A 268 -30.91 6.39 6.26
N ARG A 269 -29.58 6.56 6.16
CA ARG A 269 -28.97 7.76 5.58
C ARG A 269 -28.25 7.40 4.29
N ARG A 270 -28.55 8.12 3.22
CA ARG A 270 -27.82 8.05 1.96
C ARG A 270 -27.25 9.42 1.67
N SER A 271 -25.94 9.50 1.54
CA SER A 271 -25.25 10.74 1.18
C SER A 271 -24.36 10.56 -0.03
N GLY A 272 -24.33 11.58 -0.87
CA GLY A 272 -23.33 11.76 -1.91
C GLY A 272 -22.46 12.94 -1.56
N GLU A 273 -21.15 12.75 -1.62
CA GLU A 273 -20.14 13.76 -1.35
C GLU A 273 -19.19 13.82 -2.56
N ALA A 274 -18.72 15.00 -2.93
CA ALA A 274 -17.47 15.08 -3.66
C ALA A 274 -16.32 14.98 -2.64
N PHE A 275 -15.13 14.60 -3.08
CA PHE A 275 -13.93 14.69 -2.25
C PHE A 275 -12.79 15.34 -3.00
N ILE A 276 -11.97 16.08 -2.28
CA ILE A 276 -10.70 16.64 -2.76
C ILE A 276 -9.66 16.30 -1.71
N GLY A 277 -8.65 15.52 -2.09
CA GLY A 277 -7.58 15.08 -1.22
C GLY A 277 -6.21 15.52 -1.72
N THR A 278 -5.29 15.70 -0.79
CA THR A 278 -3.87 15.89 -1.08
C THR A 278 -3.03 15.14 -0.07
N GLU A 279 -1.88 14.62 -0.51
CA GLU A 279 -0.95 13.90 0.33
C GLU A 279 0.49 14.28 -0.01
N LEU A 280 1.26 14.66 1.01
CA LEU A 280 2.69 14.89 0.93
C LEU A 280 3.39 13.88 1.83
N SER A 281 4.39 13.21 1.29
CA SER A 281 5.24 12.28 2.02
C SER A 281 6.70 12.59 1.73
N LEU A 282 7.50 12.74 2.79
CA LEU A 282 8.94 12.95 2.78
C LEU A 282 9.57 11.80 3.57
N TYR A 283 10.53 11.09 3.00
CA TYR A 283 11.02 9.83 3.59
C TYR A 283 12.53 9.60 3.47
N ASP A 284 13.25 10.39 2.69
CA ASP A 284 14.71 10.34 2.60
C ASP A 284 15.30 11.77 2.60
N ILE A 285 14.97 12.53 3.65
CA ILE A 285 15.43 13.91 3.86
C ILE A 285 16.33 13.99 5.11
N GLY A 286 17.23 13.02 5.24
CA GLY A 286 18.07 12.84 6.43
C GLY A 286 17.28 12.15 7.54
N ASP A 287 17.37 12.71 8.74
CA ASP A 287 16.78 12.10 9.93
C ASP A 287 15.28 12.38 10.11
N LEU A 288 14.63 12.99 9.11
CA LEU A 288 13.23 13.41 9.16
C LEU A 288 12.38 12.58 8.19
N THR A 289 11.27 12.05 8.69
CA THR A 289 10.19 11.49 7.88
C THR A 289 8.92 12.26 8.18
N LEU A 290 8.16 12.61 7.15
CA LEU A 290 6.90 13.36 7.27
C LEU A 290 5.84 12.75 6.37
N LEU A 291 4.63 12.57 6.90
CA LEU A 291 3.44 12.26 6.14
C LEU A 291 2.37 13.28 6.52
N THR A 292 1.75 13.91 5.54
CA THR A 292 0.54 14.69 5.74
C THR A 292 -0.49 14.38 4.67
N ASN A 293 -1.73 14.18 5.10
CA ASN A 293 -2.86 13.92 4.24
C ASN A 293 -4.02 14.83 4.67
N VAL A 294 -4.63 15.52 3.72
CA VAL A 294 -5.83 16.34 3.94
C VAL A 294 -6.86 15.89 2.91
N THR A 295 -8.06 15.54 3.35
CA THR A 295 -9.19 15.27 2.45
C THR A 295 -10.43 16.04 2.89
N ALA A 296 -10.95 16.88 2.01
CA ALA A 296 -12.18 17.63 2.19
C ALA A 296 -13.35 16.94 1.47
N TYR A 297 -14.52 16.92 2.09
CA TYR A 297 -15.74 16.29 1.59
C TYR A 297 -16.90 17.29 1.60
N PRO A 298 -17.06 18.11 0.54
CA PRO A 298 -18.28 18.87 0.34
C PRO A 298 -19.44 17.93 -0.01
N SER A 299 -20.54 18.04 0.74
CA SER A 299 -21.73 17.23 0.47
C SER A 299 -22.49 17.75 -0.76
N LEU A 300 -22.96 16.82 -1.59
CA LEU A 300 -23.79 17.08 -2.77
C LEU A 300 -25.28 16.84 -2.49
N THR A 301 -25.60 16.02 -1.48
CA THR A 301 -26.98 15.66 -1.12
C THR A 301 -27.46 16.35 0.15
N GLU A 302 -26.55 16.79 1.02
CA GLU A 302 -26.88 17.44 2.30
C GLU A 302 -26.44 18.89 2.29
N LYS A 303 -27.43 19.79 2.17
CA LYS A 303 -27.17 21.20 1.90
C LYS A 303 -26.32 21.83 3.02
N GLY A 304 -25.16 22.35 2.63
CA GLY A 304 -24.26 23.08 3.52
C GLY A 304 -23.38 22.20 4.40
N ARG A 305 -23.46 20.86 4.30
CA ARG A 305 -22.55 19.98 5.04
C ARG A 305 -21.18 19.91 4.37
N PHE A 306 -20.15 19.99 5.19
CA PHE A 306 -18.75 19.94 4.79
C PHE A 306 -17.95 19.20 5.87
N ARG A 307 -17.17 18.21 5.43
CA ARG A 307 -16.29 17.43 6.32
C ARG A 307 -14.84 17.56 5.89
N THR A 308 -13.93 17.36 6.82
CA THR A 308 -12.49 17.32 6.54
C THR A 308 -11.81 16.29 7.41
N ASP A 309 -11.01 15.45 6.79
CA ASP A 309 -10.11 14.52 7.46
C ASP A 309 -8.68 15.05 7.26
N PHE A 310 -7.94 15.18 8.36
CA PHE A 310 -6.54 15.59 8.37
C PHE A 310 -5.71 14.57 9.14
N LYS A 311 -4.57 14.19 8.56
CA LYS A 311 -3.57 13.34 9.17
C LYS A 311 -2.20 13.99 9.01
N PHE A 312 -1.42 13.97 10.07
CA PHE A 312 -0.04 14.45 10.07
C PHE A 312 0.80 13.57 10.99
N ASP A 313 1.89 13.03 10.46
CA ASP A 313 2.86 12.25 11.21
C ASP A 313 4.25 12.78 10.86
N VAL A 314 5.06 13.11 11.87
CA VAL A 314 6.45 13.50 11.70
C VAL A 314 7.33 12.71 12.65
N LYS A 315 8.28 11.97 12.09
CA LYS A 315 9.29 11.20 12.82
C LYS A 315 10.64 11.88 12.64
N TYR A 316 11.34 12.13 13.73
CA TYR A 316 12.70 12.66 13.76
C TYR A 316 13.63 11.72 14.53
N GLU A 317 14.68 11.25 13.87
CA GLU A 317 15.76 10.45 14.47
C GLU A 317 16.82 11.41 15.03
N PHE A 318 17.01 11.42 16.36
CA PHE A 318 17.94 12.36 17.01
C PHE A 318 19.20 11.66 17.55
N LEU A 319 19.18 10.34 17.59
CA LEU A 319 20.32 9.44 17.78
C LEU A 319 20.09 8.23 16.87
N SER A 320 21.15 7.51 16.49
CA SER A 320 21.08 6.40 15.52
C SER A 320 19.96 5.40 15.79
N ASP A 321 19.67 5.13 17.05
CA ASP A 321 18.65 4.15 17.42
C ASP A 321 17.40 4.78 18.04
N PHE A 322 17.35 6.11 18.24
CA PHE A 322 16.24 6.77 18.95
C PHE A 322 15.53 7.80 18.09
N TYR A 323 14.20 7.83 18.21
CA TYR A 323 13.36 8.76 17.49
C TYR A 323 12.24 9.34 18.33
N VAL A 324 11.80 10.54 17.95
CA VAL A 324 10.53 11.12 18.38
C VAL A 324 9.57 11.10 17.21
N ASN A 325 8.33 10.68 17.45
CA ASN A 325 7.24 10.77 16.49
C ASN A 325 6.12 11.66 17.06
N LEU A 326 5.71 12.65 16.29
CA LEU A 326 4.53 13.47 16.56
C LEU A 326 3.46 13.11 15.52
N GLY A 327 2.37 12.52 15.99
CA GLY A 327 1.24 12.10 15.16
C GLY A 327 -0.04 12.84 15.55
N THR A 328 -0.82 13.25 14.56
CA THR A 328 -2.16 13.76 14.77
C THR A 328 -3.13 13.30 13.69
N THR A 329 -4.37 13.05 14.11
CA THR A 329 -5.52 12.84 13.23
C THR A 329 -6.62 13.78 13.70
N LEU A 330 -7.26 14.47 12.76
CA LEU A 330 -8.33 15.43 13.02
C LEU A 330 -9.47 15.17 12.04
N ASN A 331 -10.69 15.08 12.55
CA ASN A 331 -11.91 14.94 11.79
C ASN A 331 -12.84 16.11 12.13
N TYR A 332 -13.19 16.89 11.11
CA TYR A 332 -14.12 18.02 11.21
C TYR A 332 -15.40 17.69 10.44
N ASP A 333 -16.56 17.97 11.03
CA ASP A 333 -17.87 17.90 10.41
C ASP A 333 -18.71 19.08 10.92
N ASN A 334 -19.15 19.95 10.02
CA ASN A 334 -19.94 21.12 10.42
C ASN A 334 -21.41 20.78 10.71
N GLN A 335 -21.87 19.56 10.42
CA GLN A 335 -23.22 19.06 10.71
C GLN A 335 -23.16 17.61 11.25
N PRO A 336 -22.55 17.39 12.43
CA PRO A 336 -22.45 16.07 13.04
C PRO A 336 -23.83 15.59 13.53
N VAL A 337 -23.94 14.30 13.86
CA VAL A 337 -25.15 13.75 14.51
C VAL A 337 -25.37 14.41 15.89
N SER A 338 -26.62 14.45 16.34
CA SER A 338 -26.97 15.09 17.61
C SER A 338 -26.18 14.49 18.77
N GLY A 339 -25.49 15.34 19.54
CA GLY A 339 -24.64 14.95 20.67
C GLY A 339 -23.17 14.71 20.33
N ALA A 340 -22.79 14.68 19.05
CA ALA A 340 -21.39 14.60 18.63
C ALA A 340 -20.75 16.00 18.47
N THR A 341 -19.43 16.08 18.66
CA THR A 341 -18.67 17.32 18.46
C THR A 341 -18.44 17.59 16.97
N THR A 342 -18.27 18.86 16.62
CA THR A 342 -17.94 19.27 15.24
C THR A 342 -16.48 19.02 14.88
N LEU A 343 -15.62 18.90 15.90
CA LEU A 343 -14.20 18.61 15.77
C LEU A 343 -13.84 17.47 16.70
N ASP A 344 -13.24 16.43 16.14
CA ASP A 344 -12.62 15.32 16.87
C ASP A 344 -11.14 15.28 16.49
N TYR A 345 -10.25 15.07 17.48
CA TYR A 345 -8.82 15.02 17.23
C TYR A 345 -8.09 14.08 18.19
N ILE A 346 -7.07 13.44 17.66
CA ILE A 346 -6.09 12.66 18.40
C ILE A 346 -4.74 13.33 18.19
N PHE A 347 -4.05 13.64 19.28
CA PHE A 347 -2.67 14.11 19.26
C PHE A 347 -1.82 13.12 20.05
N GLN A 348 -0.73 12.67 19.46
CA GLN A 348 0.16 11.66 20.03
C GLN A 348 1.61 12.11 19.89
N THR A 349 2.36 11.91 20.96
CA THR A 349 3.82 12.08 20.98
C THR A 349 4.40 10.79 21.50
N THR A 350 5.27 10.17 20.70
CA THR A 350 5.90 8.89 21.01
C THR A 350 7.40 9.06 20.95
N VAL A 351 8.11 8.54 21.95
CA VAL A 351 9.56 8.35 21.89
C VAL A 351 9.80 6.86 21.70
N GLY A 352 10.57 6.51 20.68
CA GLY A 352 10.84 5.13 20.33
C GLY A 352 12.33 4.85 20.15
N TRP A 353 12.64 3.56 20.16
CA TRP A 353 13.97 3.03 19.89
C TRP A 353 13.87 1.87 18.88
N SER A 354 14.81 1.78 17.94
CA SER A 354 14.91 0.70 16.96
C SER A 354 16.37 0.38 16.68
N LEU A 355 16.70 -0.93 16.68
CA LEU A 355 18.01 -1.44 16.30
C LEU A 355 18.12 -1.65 14.79
#